data_AF-A0A9X4C7E5-F1
#
_entry.id   AF-A0A9X4C7E5-F1
#
_cell.length_a   1.000
_cell.length_b   1.000
_cell.length_c   1.000
_cell.angle_alpha   90.00
_cell.angle_beta   90.00
_cell.angle_gamma   90.00
#
_symmetry.space_group_name_H-M   'P 1'
#
loop_
_entity.id
_entity.type
_entity.pdbx_description
1 polymer ?
#
loop_
_entity_poly.entity_id
_entity_poly.type
_entity_poly.pdbx_seq_one_letter_code
_entity_poly.pdbx_strand_id
1 'polypeptide(L)'
;MNRDPWRDVTAEDLLPEFENSQEPEDGARYVVARHGPDGIMTVYTLRPYYRKASDSWLFTSGSQARSDEDYWLPERQFDEAMTRAEERSQLRRLGIFKA
;
A
#
# COMPACT_ATOMS: atom_id res chain seq x y z
N MET A 1 -25.54 -8.99 7.12
CA MET A 1 -25.00 -7.78 6.44
C MET A 1 -23.50 -7.98 6.29
N ASN A 2 -22.99 -8.27 5.09
CA ASN A 2 -21.56 -8.25 4.82
C ASN A 2 -21.13 -6.78 4.86
N ARG A 3 -20.58 -6.33 5.99
CA ARG A 3 -19.79 -5.10 5.99
C ARG A 3 -18.52 -5.44 5.23
N ASP A 4 -18.27 -4.72 4.15
CA ASP A 4 -16.97 -4.70 3.51
C ASP A 4 -15.94 -4.37 4.62
N PRO A 5 -15.10 -5.32 5.03
CA PRO A 5 -14.28 -5.17 6.23
C PRO A 5 -13.26 -4.02 6.07
N TRP A 6 -12.98 -3.64 4.82
CA TRP A 6 -12.04 -2.61 4.42
C TRP A 6 -12.63 -1.19 4.40
N ARG A 7 -13.95 -1.02 4.54
CA ARG A 7 -14.64 0.30 4.43
C ARG A 7 -14.11 1.35 5.42
N ASP A 8 -13.44 0.86 6.44
CA ASP A 8 -13.17 1.52 7.69
C ASP A 8 -11.67 1.72 7.94
N VAL A 9 -10.82 1.16 7.07
CA VAL A 9 -9.36 1.36 7.05
C VAL A 9 -9.04 2.67 6.34
N THR A 10 -8.28 3.55 6.98
CA THR A 10 -7.84 4.81 6.38
C THR A 10 -6.40 4.74 5.86
N ALA A 11 -6.01 5.74 5.07
CA ALA A 11 -4.63 5.89 4.59
C ALA A 11 -3.61 5.80 5.73
N GLU A 12 -3.86 6.49 6.85
CA GLU A 12 -2.99 6.50 8.04
C GLU A 12 -2.86 5.12 8.70
N ASP A 13 -3.91 4.29 8.65
CA ASP A 13 -3.87 2.95 9.24
C ASP A 13 -2.98 2.01 8.40
N LEU A 14 -2.85 2.29 7.10
CA LEU A 14 -2.20 1.43 6.13
C LEU A 14 -0.79 1.92 5.74
N LEU A 15 -0.55 3.23 5.74
CA LEU A 15 0.74 3.86 5.40
C LEU A 15 1.94 3.27 6.16
N PRO A 16 1.87 2.95 7.47
CA PRO A 16 2.99 2.33 8.17
C PRO A 16 3.44 0.99 7.59
N GLU A 17 2.53 0.22 6.96
CA GLU A 17 2.89 -1.05 6.32
C GLU A 17 3.72 -0.83 5.06
N PHE A 18 3.45 0.27 4.37
CA PHE A 18 4.13 0.67 3.15
C PHE A 18 5.48 1.35 3.43
N GLU A 19 5.57 2.18 4.47
CA GLU A 19 6.82 2.86 4.88
C GLU A 19 7.90 1.88 5.36
N ASN A 20 7.50 0.75 5.96
CA ASN A 20 8.42 -0.26 6.46
C ASN A 20 8.88 -1.27 5.39
N SER A 21 8.52 -1.03 4.13
CA SER A 21 8.81 -1.94 3.03
C SER A 21 10.30 -1.97 2.69
N GLN A 22 10.81 -3.16 2.37
CA GLN A 22 12.19 -3.34 1.91
C GLN A 22 12.35 -2.87 0.46
N GLU A 23 13.60 -2.74 0.00
CA GLU A 23 13.88 -2.46 -1.41
C GLU A 23 13.16 -3.46 -2.34
N PRO A 24 12.61 -3.00 -3.48
CA PRO A 24 11.87 -3.87 -4.36
C PRO A 24 12.79 -4.84 -5.11
N GLU A 25 12.33 -6.09 -5.22
CA GLU A 25 13.00 -7.21 -5.88
C GLU A 25 12.60 -7.26 -7.36
N ASP A 26 13.59 -7.46 -8.23
CA ASP A 26 13.37 -7.50 -9.68
C ASP A 26 12.44 -8.66 -10.07
N GLY A 27 11.40 -8.37 -10.86
CA GLY A 27 10.43 -9.35 -11.31
C GLY A 27 9.37 -9.77 -10.28
N ALA A 28 9.37 -9.20 -9.07
CA ALA A 28 8.32 -9.45 -8.07
C ALA A 28 7.09 -8.55 -8.27
N ARG A 29 5.92 -9.00 -7.79
CA ARG A 29 4.65 -8.26 -7.83
C ARG A 29 4.45 -7.43 -6.58
N TYR A 30 3.95 -6.21 -6.76
CA TYR A 30 3.76 -5.24 -5.70
C TYR A 30 2.35 -4.68 -5.67
N VAL A 31 1.93 -4.28 -4.49
CA VAL A 31 0.95 -3.22 -4.30
C VAL A 31 1.71 -1.92 -4.31
N VAL A 32 1.32 -0.99 -5.16
CA VAL A 32 1.89 0.35 -5.19
C VAL A 32 0.86 1.33 -4.67
N ALA A 33 1.30 2.27 -3.85
CA ALA A 33 0.50 3.36 -3.35
C ALA A 33 1.24 4.69 -3.56
N ARG A 34 0.50 5.79 -3.61
CA ARG A 34 1.06 7.15 -3.64
C ARG A 34 0.46 7.96 -2.52
N HIS A 35 1.31 8.68 -1.79
CA HIS A 35 0.86 9.61 -0.78
C HIS A 35 0.96 11.03 -1.35
N GLY A 36 -0.19 11.61 -1.70
CA GLY A 36 -0.26 12.96 -2.26
C GLY A 36 -0.01 14.04 -1.21
N PRO A 37 0.30 15.28 -1.62
CA PRO A 37 0.50 16.42 -0.72
C PRO A 37 -0.76 16.84 0.05
N ASP A 38 -1.92 16.33 -0.34
CA ASP A 38 -3.22 16.49 0.31
C ASP A 38 -3.46 15.49 1.46
N GLY A 39 -2.49 14.62 1.75
CA GLY A 39 -2.62 13.57 2.77
C GLY A 39 -3.43 12.36 2.31
N ILE A 40 -3.77 12.28 1.01
CA ILE A 40 -4.54 11.17 0.46
C ILE A 40 -3.57 10.10 -0.04
N MET A 41 -3.72 8.89 0.49
CA MET A 41 -3.03 7.72 -0.04
C MET A 41 -3.87 7.03 -1.10
N THR A 42 -3.37 7.00 -2.34
CA THR A 42 -4.00 6.29 -3.46
C THR A 42 -3.31 4.95 -3.65
N VAL A 43 -4.01 3.86 -3.35
CA VAL A 43 -3.52 2.49 -3.61
C VAL A 43 -3.96 2.07 -5.02
N TYR A 44 -3.02 1.67 -5.86
CA TYR A 44 -3.32 1.16 -7.19
C TYR A 44 -3.95 -0.23 -7.11
N THR A 45 -5.12 -0.39 -7.75
CA THR A 45 -5.81 -1.68 -7.83
C THR A 45 -5.01 -2.71 -8.62
N LEU A 46 -4.32 -2.26 -9.69
CA LEU A 46 -3.46 -3.12 -10.48
C LEU A 46 -2.14 -3.34 -9.76
N ARG A 47 -1.68 -4.59 -9.77
CA ARG A 47 -0.46 -5.05 -9.09
C ARG A 47 0.68 -5.14 -10.11
N PRO A 48 1.56 -4.12 -10.22
CA PRO A 48 2.64 -4.15 -11.19
C PRO A 48 3.76 -5.09 -10.77
N TYR A 49 4.60 -5.45 -11.73
CA TYR A 49 5.91 -6.04 -11.47
C TYR A 49 6.97 -4.95 -11.35
N TYR A 50 7.94 -5.10 -10.44
CA TYR A 50 9.11 -4.21 -10.44
C TYR A 50 10.13 -4.64 -11.49
N ARG A 51 10.74 -3.67 -12.19
CA ARG A 51 11.84 -3.87 -13.12
C ARG A 51 13.05 -3.06 -12.70
N LYS A 52 14.09 -3.73 -12.20
CA LYS A 52 15.32 -3.10 -11.72
C LYS A 52 16.14 -2.44 -12.83
N ALA A 53 16.16 -3.04 -14.02
CA ALA A 53 16.95 -2.53 -15.15
C ALA A 53 16.56 -1.12 -15.61
N SER A 54 15.31 -0.72 -15.36
CA SER A 54 14.76 0.59 -15.76
C SER A 54 14.16 1.37 -14.59
N ASP A 55 14.35 0.90 -13.36
CA ASP A 55 13.72 1.40 -12.12
C ASP A 55 12.24 1.78 -12.34
N SER A 56 11.42 0.80 -12.69
CA SER A 56 10.04 1.05 -13.15
C SER A 56 9.05 -0.01 -12.70
N TRP A 57 7.81 0.41 -12.51
CA TRP A 57 6.63 -0.44 -12.35
C TRP A 57 6.08 -0.85 -13.71
N LEU A 58 5.98 -2.15 -13.97
CA LEU A 58 5.36 -2.71 -15.17
C LEU A 58 3.90 -3.09 -14.88
N PHE A 59 2.98 -2.26 -15.34
CA PHE A 59 1.55 -2.52 -15.36
C PHE A 59 1.13 -3.23 -16.65
N THR A 60 -0.07 -3.79 -16.68
CA THR A 60 -0.67 -4.34 -17.90
C THR A 60 -0.89 -3.29 -18.99
N SER A 61 -1.07 -2.03 -18.61
CA SER A 61 -1.24 -0.89 -19.52
C SER A 61 0.09 -0.28 -20.01
N GLY A 62 1.22 -0.68 -19.44
CA GLY A 62 2.53 -0.13 -19.78
C GLY A 62 3.46 0.00 -18.57
N SER A 63 4.66 0.54 -18.81
CA SER A 63 5.64 0.80 -17.77
C SER A 63 5.61 2.24 -17.29
N GLN A 64 5.79 2.44 -15.99
CA GLN A 64 5.89 3.75 -15.34
C GLN A 64 7.16 3.80 -14.49
N ALA A 65 7.96 4.86 -14.65
CA ALA A 65 9.15 5.06 -13.81
C ALA A 65 8.76 5.18 -12.33
N ARG A 66 9.56 4.58 -11.45
CA ARG A 66 9.37 4.69 -10.00
C ARG A 66 9.67 6.12 -9.56
N SER A 67 8.86 6.62 -8.65
CA SER A 67 9.06 7.91 -7.98
C SER A 67 9.41 7.70 -6.51
N ASP A 68 10.07 8.67 -5.89
CA ASP A 68 10.28 8.70 -4.43
C ASP A 68 8.94 8.87 -3.66
N GLU A 69 7.88 9.30 -4.36
CA GLU A 69 6.51 9.38 -3.83
C GLU A 69 5.76 8.04 -3.93
N ASP A 70 6.33 7.04 -4.61
CA ASP A 70 5.74 5.71 -4.69
C ASP A 70 6.11 4.94 -3.43
N TYR A 71 5.08 4.46 -2.77
CA TYR A 71 5.16 3.48 -1.71
C TYR A 71 4.83 2.11 -2.27
N TRP A 72 5.46 1.06 -1.74
CA TRP A 72 5.22 -0.29 -2.24
C TRP A 72 5.19 -1.32 -1.13
N LEU A 73 4.47 -2.40 -1.36
CA LEU A 73 4.47 -3.59 -0.50
C LEU A 73 4.42 -4.83 -1.39
N PRO A 74 5.23 -5.88 -1.14
CA PRO A 74 5.10 -7.13 -1.87
C PRO A 74 3.64 -7.64 -1.83
N GLU A 75 3.09 -8.04 -2.97
CA GLU A 75 1.68 -8.47 -3.06
C GLU A 75 1.36 -9.59 -2.05
N ARG A 76 2.31 -10.51 -1.86
CA ARG A 76 2.20 -11.62 -0.90
C ARG A 76 2.05 -11.21 0.57
N GLN A 77 2.44 -9.98 0.92
CA GLN A 77 2.36 -9.44 2.29
C GLN A 77 1.12 -8.55 2.48
N PHE A 78 0.38 -8.26 1.41
CA PHE A 78 -0.69 -7.26 1.47
C PHE A 78 -1.86 -7.70 2.36
N ASP A 79 -2.26 -8.97 2.31
CA ASP A 79 -3.37 -9.46 3.12
C ASP A 79 -3.06 -9.32 4.63
N GLU A 80 -1.83 -9.67 5.04
CA GLU A 80 -1.39 -9.51 6.43
C GLU A 80 -1.26 -8.03 6.84
N ALA A 81 -0.75 -7.18 5.94
CA ALA A 81 -0.69 -5.74 6.17
C ALA A 81 -2.07 -5.13 6.35
N MET A 82 -3.05 -5.59 5.56
CA MET A 82 -4.44 -5.18 5.69
C MET A 82 -5.04 -5.61 7.04
N THR A 83 -4.78 -6.84 7.51
CA THR A 83 -5.21 -7.26 8.86
C THR A 83 -4.62 -6.36 9.95
N ARG A 84 -3.33 -6.00 9.88
CA ARG A 84 -2.72 -5.07 10.84
C ARG A 84 -3.32 -3.65 10.76
N ALA A 85 -3.64 -3.19 9.56
CA ALA A 85 -4.31 -1.91 9.36
C ALA A 85 -5.74 -1.90 9.94
N GLU A 86 -6.47 -3.02 9.83
CA GLU A 86 -7.78 -3.18 10.48
C GLU A 86 -7.69 -3.12 12.00
N GLU A 87 -6.72 -3.81 12.59
CA GLU A 87 -6.48 -3.76 14.05
C GLU A 87 -6.21 -2.32 14.51
N ARG A 88 -5.38 -1.57 13.77
CA ARG A 88 -5.15 -0.14 14.04
C ARG A 88 -6.41 0.70 13.92
N SER A 89 -7.21 0.49 12.86
CA SER A 89 -8.48 1.20 12.69
C SER A 89 -9.44 0.92 13.86
N GLN A 90 -9.52 -0.33 14.33
CA GLN A 90 -10.34 -0.69 15.49
C GLN A 90 -9.85 0.01 16.76
N LEU A 91 -8.55 0.00 17.04
CA LEU A 91 -7.97 0.67 18.21
C LEU A 91 -8.22 2.19 18.19
N ARG A 92 -8.09 2.82 17.02
CA ARG A 92 -8.39 4.25 16.83
C ARG A 92 -9.86 4.57 17.13
N ARG A 93 -10.78 3.74 16.64
CA ARG A 93 -12.24 3.90 16.89
C ARG A 93 -12.62 3.74 18.35
N LEU A 94 -11.91 2.88 19.08
CA LEU A 94 -12.10 2.70 20.51
C LEU A 94 -11.46 3.84 21.34
N GLY A 95 -10.80 4.81 20.69
CA GLY A 95 -10.12 5.92 21.37
C GLY A 95 -8.85 5.50 22.12
N ILE A 96 -8.34 4.29 21.86
CA ILE A 96 -7.15 3.73 22.51
C ILE A 96 -5.87 4.30 21.88
N PHE A 97 -5.94 4.66 20.60
CA PHE A 97 -4.87 5.37 19.88
C PHE A 97 -5.44 6.62 19.22
N LYS A 98 -4.75 7.76 19.39
CA LYS A 98 -4.84 8.87 18.44
C LYS A 98 -3.68 8.67 17.46
N ALA A 99 -4.00 8.66 16.16
CA ALA A 99 -3.02 8.88 15.11
C ALA A 99 -2.31 10.23 15.35
#